data_AF-A0A7J3JTW9-F1
#
_entry.id   AF-A0A7J3JTW9-F1
#
_cell.length_a   1.000
_cell.length_b   1.000
_cell.length_c   1.000
_cell.angle_alpha   90.00
_cell.angle_beta   90.00
_cell.angle_gamma   90.00
#
_symmetry.space_group_name_H-M   'P 1'
#
loop_
_entity.id
_entity.type
_entity.pdbx_description
1 polymer ?
#
loop_
_entity_poly.entity_id
_entity_poly.type
_entity_poly.pdbx_seq_one_letter_code
_entity_poly.pdbx_strand_id
1 'polypeptide(L)'
;MIDGDVMDWSLTALVPLAVVLAIMDGLNNAANAIGWAIGGGVVGLKKALLIASVFEVIGGIAFGFYIIDTVSYRLITDPVVLNNMIPPLAVYISSIIWSALASIVKIPISFSMAIIGSIIGTIATHSTAYIDWNTVLHIFTGWVAAFMVSTILTALFLGISDIIGRYRGVNTYFEGVFIALLFTLLISKPLQPYISNRSILMLVIFIVLYVVLYVTYRCSRGAQILVSVILVSIMHGANDSALISSILILYGIDGYGGIPMLISSLG
;
A
#
# COMPACT_ATOMS: atom_id res chain seq x y z
N MET A 1 -30.11 -23.90 -8.33
CA MET A 1 -28.94 -24.79 -8.25
C MET A 1 -27.87 -24.11 -9.09
N ILE A 2 -26.97 -23.38 -8.44
CA ILE A 2 -25.73 -22.94 -9.08
C ILE A 2 -24.78 -24.10 -8.83
N ASP A 3 -24.31 -24.73 -9.91
CA ASP A 3 -23.46 -25.92 -9.86
C ASP A 3 -22.22 -25.63 -9.01
N GLY A 4 -22.08 -26.40 -7.92
CA GLY A 4 -20.94 -26.37 -7.01
C GLY A 4 -19.65 -26.95 -7.60
N ASP A 5 -19.64 -27.29 -8.89
CA ASP A 5 -18.48 -27.82 -9.62
C ASP A 5 -17.67 -26.73 -10.34
N VAL A 6 -18.16 -25.48 -10.37
CA VAL A 6 -17.43 -24.32 -10.87
C VAL A 6 -16.63 -23.68 -9.72
N MET A 7 -15.88 -24.49 -8.97
CA MET A 7 -14.65 -24.00 -8.35
C MET A 7 -13.70 -23.73 -9.53
N ASP A 8 -13.86 -22.53 -10.07
CA ASP A 8 -13.72 -22.13 -11.46
C ASP A 8 -12.24 -22.08 -11.82
N TRP A 9 -11.88 -22.68 -12.95
CA TRP A 9 -10.53 -22.68 -13.52
C TRP A 9 -9.91 -21.27 -13.56
N SER A 10 -10.75 -20.24 -13.58
CA SER A 10 -10.40 -18.83 -13.52
C SER A 10 -9.70 -18.41 -12.23
N LEU A 11 -10.22 -18.74 -11.05
CA LEU A 11 -9.54 -18.48 -9.77
C LEU A 11 -8.24 -19.27 -9.69
N THR A 12 -8.23 -20.50 -10.21
CA THR A 12 -7.03 -21.34 -10.30
C THR A 12 -5.95 -20.71 -11.19
N ALA A 13 -6.32 -19.91 -12.20
CA ALA A 13 -5.40 -19.17 -13.05
C ALA A 13 -4.97 -17.82 -12.48
N LEU A 14 -5.87 -17.10 -11.79
CA LEU A 14 -5.60 -15.76 -11.24
C LEU A 14 -4.72 -15.80 -9.99
N VAL A 15 -4.90 -16.79 -9.10
CA VAL A 15 -4.12 -16.90 -7.85
C VAL A 15 -2.60 -17.02 -8.12
N PRO A 16 -2.12 -17.89 -9.04
CA PRO A 16 -0.70 -17.94 -9.39
C PRO A 16 -0.16 -16.60 -9.90
N LEU A 17 -0.94 -15.87 -10.70
CA LEU A 17 -0.53 -14.56 -11.20
C LEU A 17 -0.46 -13.51 -10.08
N ALA A 18 -1.42 -13.54 -9.15
CA ALA A 18 -1.38 -12.70 -7.95
C ALA A 18 -0.12 -12.98 -7.10
N VAL A 19 0.25 -14.26 -6.95
CA VAL A 19 1.49 -14.66 -6.25
C VAL A 19 2.73 -14.18 -7.00
N VAL A 20 2.78 -14.31 -8.33
CA VAL A 20 3.90 -13.78 -9.13
C VAL A 20 4.01 -12.27 -8.96
N LEU A 21 2.91 -11.54 -9.05
CA LEU A 21 2.90 -10.09 -8.86
C LEU A 21 3.35 -9.70 -7.45
N ALA A 22 2.94 -10.45 -6.42
CA ALA A 22 3.37 -10.23 -5.03
C ALA A 22 4.86 -10.50 -4.83
N ILE A 23 5.43 -11.53 -5.47
CA ILE A 23 6.88 -11.76 -5.45
C ILE A 23 7.62 -10.59 -6.09
N MET A 24 7.12 -10.08 -7.21
CA MET A 24 7.75 -8.96 -7.91
C MET A 24 7.68 -7.66 -7.10
N ASP A 25 6.56 -7.42 -6.41
CA ASP A 25 6.41 -6.30 -5.50
C ASP A 25 7.41 -6.41 -4.34
N GLY A 26 7.52 -7.58 -3.70
CA GLY A 26 8.50 -7.82 -2.65
C GLY A 26 9.95 -7.60 -3.12
N LEU A 27 10.29 -7.98 -4.36
CA LEU A 27 11.61 -7.74 -4.95
C LEU A 27 11.91 -6.25 -5.19
N ASN A 28 10.88 -5.43 -5.43
CA ASN A 28 11.02 -4.00 -5.69
C ASN A 28 10.99 -3.19 -4.37
N ASN A 29 10.01 -3.46 -3.52
CA ASN A 29 9.66 -2.65 -2.37
C ASN A 29 10.41 -3.04 -1.09
N ALA A 30 11.02 -4.23 -1.02
CA ALA A 30 11.81 -4.61 0.16
C ALA A 30 12.89 -3.57 0.47
N ALA A 31 13.57 -3.03 -0.54
CA ALA A 31 14.59 -1.99 -0.33
C ALA A 31 14.00 -0.71 0.30
N ASN A 32 12.75 -0.35 -0.02
CA ASN A 32 12.07 0.83 0.55
C ASN A 32 11.76 0.64 2.04
N ALA A 33 11.36 -0.58 2.42
CA ALA A 33 11.01 -0.88 3.80
C ALA A 33 12.22 -1.04 4.75
N ILE A 34 13.29 -1.69 4.29
CA ILE A 34 14.41 -2.09 5.17
C ILE A 34 15.79 -1.56 4.75
N GLY A 35 15.92 -0.92 3.60
CA GLY A 35 17.21 -0.49 3.05
C GLY A 35 17.95 0.52 3.94
N TRP A 36 17.22 1.46 4.53
CA TRP A 36 17.80 2.43 5.47
C TRP A 36 18.29 1.75 6.77
N ALA A 37 17.67 0.65 7.20
CA ALA A 37 18.00 -0.04 8.45
C ALA A 37 19.31 -0.82 8.31
N ILE A 38 19.45 -1.46 7.15
CA ILE A 38 20.63 -2.25 6.76
C ILE A 38 21.78 -1.31 6.45
N GLY A 39 21.55 -0.24 5.70
CA GLY A 39 22.56 0.78 5.37
C GLY A 39 23.13 1.48 6.60
N GLY A 40 22.31 1.65 7.65
CA GLY A 40 22.76 2.15 8.96
C GLY A 40 23.53 1.15 9.82
N GLY A 41 23.72 -0.10 9.36
CA GLY A 41 24.45 -1.15 10.07
C GLY A 41 23.76 -1.69 11.33
N VAL A 42 22.45 -1.44 11.49
CA VAL A 42 21.73 -1.71 12.74
C VAL A 42 21.11 -3.11 12.76
N VAL A 43 20.62 -3.57 11.61
CA VAL A 43 20.03 -4.92 11.44
C VAL A 43 20.63 -5.58 10.20
N GLY A 44 21.01 -6.85 10.32
CA GLY A 44 21.50 -7.61 9.16
C GLY A 44 20.37 -7.96 8.19
N LEU A 45 20.68 -8.02 6.89
CA LEU A 45 19.73 -8.26 5.78
C LEU A 45 18.75 -9.41 6.05
N LYS A 46 19.25 -10.59 6.45
CA LYS A 46 18.39 -11.77 6.70
C LYS A 46 17.35 -11.52 7.79
N LYS A 47 17.73 -10.84 8.88
CA LYS A 47 16.81 -10.53 9.99
C LYS A 47 15.79 -9.49 9.55
N ALA A 48 16.24 -8.45 8.86
CA ALA A 48 15.37 -7.38 8.38
C ALA A 48 14.31 -7.90 7.39
N LEU A 49 14.68 -8.79 6.46
CA LEU A 49 13.74 -9.43 5.54
C LEU A 49 12.69 -10.29 6.26
N LEU A 50 13.10 -11.08 7.26
CA LEU A 50 12.17 -11.91 8.04
C LEU A 50 11.15 -11.06 8.81
N ILE A 51 11.62 -9.96 9.40
CA ILE A 51 10.73 -9.03 10.12
C ILE A 51 9.77 -8.37 9.12
N ALA A 52 10.31 -7.85 8.02
CA ALA A 52 9.50 -7.16 7.03
C ALA A 52 8.40 -8.05 6.45
N SER A 53 8.72 -9.28 6.04
CA SER A 53 7.73 -10.19 5.44
C SER A 53 6.57 -10.52 6.38
N VAL A 54 6.84 -10.75 7.67
CA VAL A 54 5.79 -11.01 8.67
C VAL A 54 4.88 -9.80 8.83
N PHE A 55 5.47 -8.62 8.99
CA PHE A 55 4.71 -7.40 9.26
C PHE A 55 3.99 -6.84 8.04
N GLU A 56 4.50 -7.10 6.85
CA GLU A 56 3.82 -6.81 5.58
C GLU A 56 2.52 -7.61 5.45
N VAL A 57 2.56 -8.93 5.74
CA VAL A 57 1.35 -9.76 5.78
C VAL A 57 0.35 -9.25 6.83
N ILE A 58 0.83 -8.90 8.03
CA ILE A 58 -0.02 -8.35 9.10
C ILE A 58 -0.68 -7.03 8.64
N GLY A 59 0.09 -6.15 8.00
CA GLY A 59 -0.41 -4.87 7.50
C GLY A 59 -1.46 -5.02 6.42
N GLY A 60 -1.24 -5.93 5.46
CA GLY A 60 -2.22 -6.26 4.42
C GLY A 60 -3.54 -6.74 5.01
N ILE A 61 -3.49 -7.63 6.00
CA ILE A 61 -4.70 -8.16 6.67
C ILE A 61 -5.39 -7.07 7.50
N ALA A 62 -4.64 -6.30 8.28
CA ALA A 62 -5.18 -5.36 9.25
C ALA A 62 -5.73 -4.07 8.63
N PHE A 63 -5.11 -3.58 7.55
CA PHE A 63 -5.37 -2.25 7.01
C PHE A 63 -5.65 -2.23 5.51
N GLY A 64 -5.47 -3.35 4.79
CA GLY A 64 -5.65 -3.39 3.34
C GLY A 64 -7.07 -3.08 2.85
N PHE A 65 -8.07 -3.26 3.71
CA PHE A 65 -9.47 -3.03 3.38
C PHE A 65 -9.76 -1.58 2.91
N TYR A 66 -9.02 -0.57 3.37
CA TYR A 66 -9.22 0.83 2.93
C TYR A 66 -8.91 1.02 1.44
N ILE A 67 -7.89 0.31 0.96
CA ILE A 67 -7.42 0.40 -0.41
C ILE A 67 -8.29 -0.49 -1.30
N ILE A 68 -8.68 -1.66 -0.81
CA ILE A 68 -9.67 -2.52 -1.48
C ILE A 68 -10.98 -1.74 -1.67
N ASP A 69 -11.48 -0.99 -0.67
CA ASP A 69 -12.68 -0.14 -0.83
C ASP A 69 -12.56 0.81 -2.02
N THR A 70 -11.42 1.48 -2.12
CA THR A 70 -11.18 2.50 -3.15
C THR A 70 -10.98 1.88 -4.54
N VAL A 71 -10.15 0.86 -4.63
CA VAL A 71 -9.74 0.27 -5.92
C VAL A 71 -10.78 -0.71 -6.45
N SER A 72 -11.39 -1.52 -5.59
CA SER A 72 -12.40 -2.49 -6.01
C SER A 72 -13.78 -1.85 -6.21
N TYR A 73 -14.22 -0.94 -5.33
CA TYR A 73 -15.63 -0.53 -5.35
C TYR A 73 -15.87 0.88 -5.89
N ARG A 74 -14.87 1.77 -5.85
CA ARG A 74 -15.05 3.18 -6.25
C ARG A 74 -14.45 3.50 -7.61
N LEU A 75 -13.34 2.85 -7.97
CA LEU A 75 -12.63 3.12 -9.22
C LEU A 75 -13.45 2.70 -10.46
N ILE A 76 -14.30 1.68 -10.31
CA ILE A 76 -15.08 1.09 -11.40
C ILE A 76 -16.56 1.35 -11.13
N THR A 77 -17.23 2.06 -12.05
CA THR A 77 -18.64 2.44 -11.87
C THR A 77 -19.62 1.35 -12.31
N ASP A 78 -19.18 0.47 -13.21
CA ASP A 78 -19.95 -0.69 -13.65
C ASP A 78 -19.13 -1.99 -13.48
N PRO A 79 -19.37 -2.75 -12.40
CA PRO A 79 -18.67 -3.99 -12.12
C PRO A 79 -18.90 -5.09 -13.17
N VAL A 80 -19.94 -4.98 -14.02
CA VAL A 80 -20.26 -5.98 -15.03
C VAL A 80 -19.09 -6.22 -16.00
N VAL A 81 -18.23 -5.22 -16.17
CA VAL A 81 -16.99 -5.33 -16.96
C VAL A 81 -16.08 -6.47 -16.45
N LEU A 82 -16.18 -6.83 -15.17
CA LEU A 82 -15.33 -7.81 -14.50
C LEU A 82 -15.97 -9.20 -14.34
N ASN A 83 -17.20 -9.39 -14.84
CA ASN A 83 -17.90 -10.69 -14.76
C ASN A 83 -17.23 -11.79 -15.60
N ASN A 84 -16.29 -11.43 -16.48
CA ASN A 84 -15.45 -12.36 -17.22
C ASN A 84 -14.03 -12.37 -16.64
N MET A 85 -13.34 -13.50 -16.72
CA MET A 85 -11.94 -13.63 -16.28
C MET A 85 -10.97 -12.77 -17.12
N ILE A 86 -11.33 -12.41 -18.36
CA ILE A 86 -10.41 -11.70 -19.27
C ILE A 86 -9.88 -10.38 -18.68
N PRO A 87 -10.69 -9.47 -18.10
CA PRO A 87 -10.17 -8.22 -17.59
C PRO A 87 -9.27 -8.37 -16.34
N PRO A 88 -9.62 -9.15 -15.29
CA PRO A 88 -8.68 -9.44 -14.21
C PRO A 88 -7.36 -10.07 -14.69
N LEU A 89 -7.43 -10.98 -15.67
CA LEU A 89 -6.25 -11.59 -16.28
C LEU A 89 -5.37 -10.55 -16.98
N ALA A 90 -5.99 -9.66 -17.78
CA ALA A 90 -5.29 -8.59 -18.48
C ALA A 90 -4.61 -7.62 -17.51
N VAL A 91 -5.27 -7.28 -16.40
CA VAL A 91 -4.68 -6.44 -15.34
C VAL A 91 -3.43 -7.10 -14.76
N TYR A 92 -3.51 -8.37 -14.34
CA TYR A 92 -2.36 -9.08 -13.79
C TYR A 92 -1.21 -9.19 -14.79
N ILE A 93 -1.49 -9.63 -16.02
CA ILE A 93 -0.45 -9.80 -17.04
C ILE A 93 0.20 -8.46 -17.38
N SER A 94 -0.59 -7.40 -17.55
CA SER A 94 -0.08 -6.05 -17.84
C SER A 94 0.82 -5.55 -16.71
N SER A 95 0.39 -5.70 -15.45
CA SER A 95 1.16 -5.29 -14.27
C SER A 95 2.46 -6.10 -14.14
N ILE A 96 2.40 -7.42 -14.35
CA ILE A 96 3.59 -8.30 -14.31
C ILE A 96 4.58 -7.91 -15.42
N ILE A 97 4.13 -7.73 -16.66
CA ILE A 97 5.01 -7.36 -17.77
C ILE A 97 5.69 -6.02 -17.48
N TRP A 98 4.92 -5.00 -17.07
CA TRP A 98 5.48 -3.69 -16.79
C TRP A 98 6.49 -3.74 -15.63
N SER A 99 6.15 -4.41 -14.54
CA SER A 99 7.05 -4.59 -13.40
C SER A 99 8.30 -5.38 -13.78
N ALA A 100 8.19 -6.39 -14.64
CA ALA A 100 9.33 -7.20 -15.09
C ALA A 100 10.29 -6.36 -15.92
N LEU A 101 9.75 -5.58 -16.86
CA LEU A 101 10.53 -4.67 -17.69
C LEU A 101 11.27 -3.64 -16.84
N ALA A 102 10.57 -3.02 -15.88
CA ALA A 102 11.19 -2.08 -14.95
C ALA A 102 12.33 -2.72 -14.13
N SER A 103 12.12 -3.94 -13.63
CA SER A 103 13.15 -4.69 -12.90
C SER A 103 14.35 -5.06 -13.79
N ILE A 104 14.13 -5.45 -15.06
CA ILE A 104 15.21 -5.77 -16.01
C ILE A 104 16.08 -4.53 -16.28
N VAL A 105 15.44 -3.37 -16.44
CA VAL A 105 16.12 -2.09 -16.68
C VAL A 105 16.65 -1.47 -15.37
N LYS A 106 16.38 -2.11 -14.21
CA LYS A 106 16.80 -1.69 -12.87
C LYS A 106 16.31 -0.29 -12.48
N ILE A 107 15.10 0.05 -12.91
CA ILE A 107 14.44 1.31 -12.56
C ILE A 107 13.48 1.04 -11.39
N PRO A 108 13.59 1.77 -10.27
CA PRO A 108 12.59 1.71 -9.22
C PRO A 108 11.27 2.29 -9.75
N ILE A 109 10.17 1.58 -9.54
CA ILE A 109 8.84 1.98 -10.02
C ILE A 109 7.83 1.91 -8.88
N SER A 110 6.72 2.64 -9.02
CA SER A 110 5.56 2.47 -8.14
C SER A 110 4.68 1.33 -8.64
N PHE A 111 4.61 0.24 -7.88
CA PHE A 111 3.69 -0.87 -8.16
C PHE A 111 2.22 -0.42 -8.15
N SER A 112 1.86 0.49 -7.25
CA SER A 112 0.50 1.06 -7.20
C SER A 112 0.12 1.75 -8.51
N MET A 113 1.02 2.54 -9.10
CA MET A 113 0.77 3.17 -10.40
C MET A 113 0.67 2.14 -11.52
N ALA A 114 1.49 1.09 -11.50
CA ALA A 114 1.43 0.02 -12.48
C ALA A 114 0.07 -0.70 -12.45
N ILE A 115 -0.39 -1.11 -11.25
CA ILE A 115 -1.65 -1.83 -11.07
C ILE A 115 -2.85 -0.94 -11.42
N ILE A 116 -2.92 0.28 -10.87
CA ILE A 116 -4.03 1.19 -11.14
C ILE A 116 -4.07 1.59 -12.62
N GLY A 117 -2.90 1.80 -13.24
CA GLY A 117 -2.79 2.04 -14.68
C GLY A 117 -3.27 0.85 -15.51
N SER A 118 -2.92 -0.38 -15.13
CA SER A 118 -3.43 -1.60 -15.77
C SER A 118 -4.95 -1.75 -15.64
N ILE A 119 -5.53 -1.41 -14.48
CA ILE A 119 -6.99 -1.41 -14.26
C ILE A 119 -7.67 -0.38 -15.18
N ILE A 120 -7.25 0.88 -15.11
CA ILE A 120 -7.78 1.97 -15.94
C ILE A 120 -7.67 1.62 -17.43
N GLY A 121 -6.50 1.16 -17.88
CA GLY A 121 -6.26 0.78 -19.26
C GLY A 121 -7.16 -0.37 -19.72
N THR A 122 -7.35 -1.39 -18.87
CA THR A 122 -8.21 -2.54 -19.19
C THR A 122 -9.68 -2.15 -19.27
N ILE A 123 -10.17 -1.29 -18.38
CA ILE A 123 -11.56 -0.82 -18.42
C ILE A 123 -11.78 0.12 -19.61
N ALA A 124 -10.80 0.95 -19.94
CA ALA A 124 -10.86 1.87 -21.08
C ALA A 124 -11.01 1.16 -22.43
N THR A 125 -10.60 -0.12 -22.55
CA THR A 125 -10.86 -0.92 -23.78
C THR A 125 -12.34 -1.27 -23.95
N HIS A 126 -13.11 -1.28 -22.86
CA HIS A 126 -14.55 -1.50 -22.88
C HIS A 126 -15.29 -0.17 -23.02
N SER A 127 -15.08 0.74 -22.06
CA SER A 127 -15.59 2.11 -22.10
C SER A 127 -14.93 2.95 -21.02
N THR A 128 -14.52 4.17 -21.37
CA THR A 128 -14.01 5.15 -20.39
C THR A 128 -15.10 5.69 -19.46
N ALA A 129 -16.38 5.45 -19.78
CA ALA A 129 -17.51 5.80 -18.93
C ALA A 129 -17.63 4.88 -17.70
N TYR A 130 -16.99 3.71 -17.71
CA TYR A 130 -16.96 2.78 -16.58
C TYR A 130 -15.89 3.10 -15.54
N ILE A 131 -15.16 4.20 -15.73
CA ILE A 131 -14.09 4.66 -14.86
C ILE A 131 -14.60 5.87 -14.09
N ASP A 132 -14.52 5.81 -12.76
CA ASP A 132 -14.78 7.00 -11.95
C ASP A 132 -13.56 7.93 -11.97
N TRP A 133 -13.60 8.90 -12.88
CA TRP A 133 -12.54 9.91 -13.00
C TRP A 133 -12.36 10.76 -11.75
N ASN A 134 -13.40 10.92 -10.92
CA ASN A 134 -13.23 11.58 -9.63
C ASN A 134 -12.34 10.73 -8.74
N THR A 135 -12.62 9.43 -8.60
CA THR A 135 -11.75 8.52 -7.82
C THR A 135 -10.32 8.47 -8.38
N VAL A 136 -10.13 8.48 -9.71
CA VAL A 136 -8.79 8.57 -10.31
C VAL A 136 -8.07 9.86 -9.92
N LEU A 137 -8.74 11.02 -10.04
CA LEU A 137 -8.18 12.31 -9.65
C LEU A 137 -7.84 12.35 -8.17
N HIS A 138 -8.72 11.82 -7.32
CA HIS A 138 -8.45 11.64 -5.91
C HIS A 138 -7.14 10.87 -5.77
N ILE A 139 -7.04 9.61 -6.23
CA ILE A 139 -5.83 8.78 -6.09
C ILE A 139 -4.57 9.55 -6.51
N PHE A 140 -4.61 10.23 -7.65
CA PHE A 140 -3.51 11.02 -8.15
C PHE A 140 -3.11 12.17 -7.20
N THR A 141 -4.08 12.95 -6.72
CA THR A 141 -3.80 14.02 -5.74
C THR A 141 -3.25 13.47 -4.43
N GLY A 142 -3.67 12.27 -4.02
CA GLY A 142 -3.13 11.56 -2.87
C GLY A 142 -1.63 11.28 -3.02
N TRP A 143 -1.20 10.80 -4.19
CA TRP A 143 0.22 10.55 -4.47
C TRP A 143 1.06 11.84 -4.46
N VAL A 144 0.55 12.92 -5.06
CA VAL A 144 1.24 14.22 -5.06
C VAL A 144 1.34 14.78 -3.65
N ALA A 145 0.24 14.74 -2.89
CA ALA A 145 0.21 15.20 -1.50
C ALA A 145 1.16 14.40 -0.61
N ALA A 146 1.17 13.07 -0.74
CA ALA A 146 2.10 12.18 -0.05
C ALA A 146 3.57 12.60 -0.26
N PHE A 147 3.97 12.82 -1.51
CA PHE A 147 5.33 13.26 -1.85
C PHE A 147 5.67 14.63 -1.27
N MET A 148 4.75 15.60 -1.38
CA MET A 148 4.97 16.96 -0.89
C MET A 148 5.06 17.02 0.64
N VAL A 149 4.10 16.37 1.33
CA VAL A 149 4.06 16.35 2.80
C VAL A 149 5.27 15.62 3.37
N SER A 150 5.64 14.46 2.82
CA SER A 150 6.82 13.73 3.27
C SER A 150 8.11 14.54 3.09
N THR A 151 8.24 15.25 1.97
CA THR A 151 9.39 16.13 1.70
C THR A 151 9.45 17.29 2.70
N ILE A 152 8.34 17.99 2.92
CA ILE A 152 8.28 19.12 3.85
C ILE A 152 8.57 18.68 5.28
N LEU A 153 7.94 17.60 5.75
CA LEU A 153 8.15 17.07 7.10
C LEU A 153 9.59 16.65 7.32
N THR A 154 10.18 15.97 6.33
CA THR A 154 11.60 15.59 6.38
C THR A 154 12.47 16.85 6.48
N ALA A 155 12.30 17.83 5.60
CA ALA A 155 13.09 19.06 5.60
C ALA A 155 12.99 19.85 6.92
N LEU A 156 11.78 20.01 7.46
CA LEU A 156 11.54 20.67 8.75
C LEU A 156 12.27 19.95 9.88
N PHE A 157 12.16 18.63 9.91
CA PHE A 157 12.78 17.82 10.94
C PHE A 157 14.30 17.90 10.91
N LEU A 158 14.90 17.92 9.71
CA LEU A 158 16.35 18.12 9.55
C LEU A 158 16.79 19.52 9.97
N GLY A 159 16.03 20.55 9.59
CA GLY A 159 16.30 21.93 10.02
C GLY A 159 16.27 22.10 11.53
N ILE A 160 15.27 21.54 12.22
CA ILE A 160 15.17 21.57 13.69
C ILE A 160 16.34 20.82 14.34
N SER A 161 16.72 19.66 13.78
CA SER A 161 17.83 18.86 14.30
C SER A 161 19.16 19.62 14.24
N ASP A 162 19.42 20.33 13.14
CA ASP A 162 20.62 21.15 12.98
C ASP A 162 20.63 22.35 13.96
N ILE A 163 19.48 22.99 14.23
CA ILE A 163 19.36 24.11 15.19
C ILE A 163 19.67 23.67 16.63
N ILE A 164 19.21 22.49 17.05
CA ILE A 164 19.35 22.00 18.43
C ILE A 164 20.79 21.53 18.72
N GLY A 165 21.68 21.48 17.73
CA GLY A 165 23.07 21.07 17.90
C GLY A 165 23.24 19.60 18.30
N ARG A 166 22.17 18.79 18.20
CA ARG A 166 22.27 17.34 18.34
C ARG A 166 22.99 16.82 17.10
N TYR A 167 24.15 16.19 17.30
CA TYR A 167 24.90 15.48 16.26
C TYR A 167 23.95 14.74 15.31
N ARG A 168 24.24 14.81 14.01
CA ARG A 168 23.60 14.07 12.90
C ARG A 168 23.59 12.56 13.16
N GLY A 169 22.73 12.13 14.06
CA GLY A 169 22.47 10.73 14.34
C GLY A 169 21.39 10.23 13.41
N VAL A 170 21.58 9.03 12.88
CA VAL A 170 20.62 8.30 12.04
C VAL A 170 19.22 8.21 12.70
N ASN A 171 19.14 8.25 14.03
CA ASN A 171 17.89 8.19 14.80
C ASN A 171 16.93 9.36 14.53
N THR A 172 17.43 10.57 14.31
CA THR A 172 16.59 11.75 14.07
C THR A 172 15.97 11.65 12.66
N TYR A 173 16.77 11.32 11.63
CA TYR A 173 16.26 11.10 10.26
C TYR A 173 15.19 10.00 10.18
N PHE A 174 15.36 8.94 10.97
CA PHE A 174 14.43 7.85 11.12
C PHE A 174 13.04 8.26 11.57
N GLU A 175 13.00 9.07 12.62
CA GLU A 175 11.77 9.50 13.26
C GLU A 175 10.99 10.45 12.34
N GLY A 176 11.70 11.31 11.58
CA GLY A 176 11.11 12.19 10.56
C GLY A 176 10.54 11.44 9.35
N VAL A 177 11.26 10.45 8.82
CA VAL A 177 10.77 9.57 7.75
C VAL A 177 9.59 8.72 8.23
N PHE A 178 9.63 8.27 9.48
CA PHE A 178 8.57 7.48 10.09
C PHE A 178 7.26 8.27 10.24
N ILE A 179 7.32 9.52 10.69
CA ILE A 179 6.17 10.43 10.77
C ILE A 179 5.64 10.80 9.37
N ALA A 180 6.54 11.02 8.41
CA ALA A 180 6.19 11.27 7.01
C ALA A 180 5.47 10.07 6.37
N LEU A 181 5.93 8.85 6.66
CA LEU A 181 5.35 7.60 6.18
C LEU A 181 3.98 7.30 6.82
N LEU A 182 3.80 7.63 8.11
CA LEU A 182 2.50 7.61 8.79
C LEU A 182 1.50 8.60 8.18
N PHE A 183 1.97 9.78 7.76
CA PHE A 183 1.16 10.76 7.04
C PHE A 183 0.67 10.24 5.68
N THR A 184 1.45 9.41 5.00
CA THR A 184 1.02 8.76 3.74
C THR A 184 -0.18 7.84 3.92
N LEU A 185 -0.32 7.13 5.05
CA LEU A 185 -1.51 6.31 5.30
C LEU A 185 -2.72 7.13 5.70
N LEU A 186 -2.52 8.28 6.33
CA LEU A 186 -3.61 9.20 6.63
C LEU A 186 -4.23 9.80 5.36
N ILE A 187 -3.50 9.78 4.25
CA ILE A 187 -3.92 10.20 2.91
C ILE A 187 -4.54 9.03 2.11
N SER A 188 -4.70 7.82 2.68
CA SER A 188 -5.38 6.69 2.02
C SER A 188 -6.88 6.89 1.76
N LYS A 189 -7.45 8.03 2.17
CA LYS A 189 -8.52 8.65 1.41
C LYS A 189 -7.84 9.75 0.61
N PRO A 190 -7.64 9.63 -0.70
CA PRO A 190 -6.98 10.72 -1.37
C PRO A 190 -7.87 11.95 -1.15
N LEU A 191 -7.30 13.02 -0.60
CA LEU A 191 -8.04 14.16 -0.05
C LEU A 191 -9.16 14.62 -0.99
N GLN A 192 -10.46 14.58 -0.61
CA GLN A 192 -11.39 15.64 -1.04
C GLN A 192 -12.85 15.77 -0.55
N PRO A 193 -13.35 15.21 0.57
CA PRO A 193 -14.27 16.13 1.27
C PRO A 193 -14.28 16.17 2.79
N TYR A 194 -13.74 15.16 3.47
CA TYR A 194 -13.93 15.03 4.90
C TYR A 194 -12.58 14.90 5.60
N ILE A 195 -12.14 16.01 6.19
CA ILE A 195 -11.63 15.93 7.56
C ILE A 195 -12.80 15.40 8.40
N SER A 196 -13.08 14.10 8.30
CA SER A 196 -13.97 13.40 9.22
C SER A 196 -13.22 13.29 10.53
N ASN A 197 -13.92 13.35 11.65
CA ASN A 197 -13.35 13.13 12.99
C ASN A 197 -12.45 11.88 13.05
N ARG A 198 -12.70 10.87 12.21
CA ARG A 198 -11.90 9.63 12.14
C ARG A 198 -10.48 9.84 11.57
N SER A 199 -10.29 10.70 10.57
CA SER A 199 -8.97 10.95 9.99
C SER A 199 -8.09 11.76 10.94
N ILE A 200 -8.68 12.76 11.62
CA ILE A 200 -8.01 13.48 12.71
C ILE A 200 -7.71 12.51 13.86
N LEU A 201 -8.66 11.65 14.24
CA LEU A 201 -8.46 10.67 15.30
C LEU A 201 -7.30 9.72 14.99
N MET A 202 -7.20 9.21 13.76
CA MET A 202 -6.07 8.38 13.36
C MET A 202 -4.75 9.16 13.42
N LEU A 203 -4.72 10.42 12.95
CA LEU A 203 -3.55 11.28 13.04
C LEU A 203 -3.11 11.45 14.50
N VAL A 204 -4.06 11.72 15.40
CA VAL A 204 -3.80 11.87 16.84
C VAL A 204 -3.30 10.56 17.44
N ILE A 205 -3.93 9.43 17.13
CA ILE A 205 -3.51 8.10 17.61
C ILE A 205 -2.07 7.80 17.16
N PHE A 206 -1.74 8.09 15.90
CA PHE A 206 -0.40 7.86 15.36
C PHE A 206 0.65 8.79 15.96
N ILE A 207 0.32 10.06 16.19
CA ILE A 207 1.19 11.00 16.92
C ILE A 207 1.43 10.51 18.35
N VAL A 208 0.38 10.09 19.05
CA VAL A 208 0.48 9.57 20.43
C VAL A 208 1.32 8.29 20.46
N LEU A 209 1.05 7.35 19.55
CA LEU A 209 1.82 6.11 19.42
C LEU A 209 3.29 6.41 19.14
N TYR A 210 3.57 7.35 18.23
CA TYR A 210 4.93 7.82 17.95
C TYR A 210 5.59 8.38 19.22
N VAL A 211 4.94 9.28 19.96
CA VAL A 211 5.50 9.87 21.18
C VAL A 211 5.77 8.80 22.24
N VAL A 212 4.85 7.84 22.42
CA VAL A 212 5.01 6.73 23.36
C VAL A 212 6.21 5.87 22.96
N LEU A 213 6.31 5.47 21.69
CA LEU A 213 7.42 4.66 21.19
C LEU A 213 8.76 5.41 21.30
N TYR A 214 8.75 6.70 20.98
CA TYR A 214 9.90 7.58 21.13
C TYR A 214 10.38 7.60 22.58
N VAL A 215 9.50 7.92 23.54
CA VAL A 215 9.86 8.01 24.97
C VAL A 215 10.31 6.65 25.52
N THR A 216 9.64 5.57 25.12
CA THR A 216 9.92 4.21 25.59
C THR A 216 11.29 3.72 25.11
N TYR A 217 11.63 3.96 23.85
CA TYR A 217 12.85 3.45 23.22
C TYR A 217 13.97 4.48 23.07
N ARG A 218 13.83 5.69 23.64
CA ARG A 218 14.80 6.81 23.53
C ARG A 218 16.25 6.45 23.86
N CYS A 219 16.46 5.43 24.70
CA CYS A 219 17.79 5.02 25.15
C CYS A 219 18.41 3.89 24.29
N SER A 220 17.65 3.25 23.40
CA SER A 220 18.11 2.12 22.58
C SER A 220 17.92 2.39 21.10
N ARG A 221 19.02 2.77 20.43
CA ARG A 221 19.01 3.03 18.98
C ARG A 221 18.53 1.81 18.19
N GLY A 222 19.00 0.61 18.55
CA GLY A 222 18.59 -0.62 17.88
C GLY A 222 17.09 -0.90 18.00
N ALA A 223 16.49 -0.60 19.15
CA ALA A 223 15.06 -0.81 19.36
C ALA A 223 14.20 0.19 18.57
N GLN A 224 14.55 1.48 18.57
CA GLN A 224 13.86 2.49 17.75
C GLN A 224 13.86 2.10 16.27
N ILE A 225 15.01 1.60 15.81
CA ILE A 225 15.20 1.24 14.42
C ILE A 225 14.36 0.02 14.03
N LEU A 226 14.38 -1.00 14.89
CA LEU A 226 13.58 -2.21 14.71
C LEU A 226 12.08 -1.91 14.67
N VAL A 227 11.59 -1.09 15.61
CA VAL A 227 10.18 -0.68 15.67
C VAL A 227 9.76 0.06 14.40
N SER A 228 10.65 0.92 13.88
CA SER A 228 10.36 1.65 12.64
C SER A 228 10.31 0.71 11.44
N VAL A 229 11.19 -0.32 11.37
CA VAL A 229 11.15 -1.32 10.29
C VAL A 229 9.80 -2.03 10.30
N ILE A 230 9.39 -2.50 11.49
CA ILE A 230 8.12 -3.17 11.70
C ILE A 230 6.96 -2.32 11.17
N LEU A 231 6.92 -1.06 11.60
CA LEU A 231 5.81 -0.18 11.25
C LEU A 231 5.85 0.16 9.75
N VAL A 232 6.99 0.48 9.15
CA VAL A 232 7.09 0.71 7.70
C VAL A 232 6.64 -0.51 6.90
N SER A 233 6.99 -1.72 7.34
CA SER A 233 6.55 -2.96 6.70
C SER A 233 5.03 -3.17 6.80
N ILE A 234 4.40 -2.88 7.95
CA ILE A 234 2.93 -2.88 8.07
C ILE A 234 2.31 -1.95 7.03
N MET A 235 2.90 -0.77 6.82
CA MET A 235 2.31 0.22 5.92
C MET A 235 2.48 -0.14 4.45
N HIS A 236 3.63 -0.68 4.08
CA HIS A 236 3.82 -1.25 2.74
C HIS A 236 2.84 -2.39 2.49
N GLY A 237 2.72 -3.33 3.42
CA GLY A 237 1.79 -4.45 3.29
C GLY A 237 0.34 -4.02 3.17
N ALA A 238 -0.09 -3.02 3.96
CA ALA A 238 -1.41 -2.43 3.86
C ALA A 238 -1.71 -1.88 2.46
N ASN A 239 -0.71 -1.31 1.78
CA ASN A 239 -0.85 -0.77 0.45
C ASN A 239 -0.75 -1.82 -0.64
N ASP A 240 0.36 -2.53 -0.66
CA ASP A 240 0.79 -3.32 -1.81
C ASP A 240 0.01 -4.64 -1.90
N SER A 241 -0.20 -5.32 -0.75
CA SER A 241 -1.01 -6.55 -0.71
C SER A 241 -2.49 -6.27 -1.00
N ALA A 242 -2.99 -5.10 -0.60
CA ALA A 242 -4.37 -4.68 -0.86
C ALA A 242 -4.63 -4.45 -2.35
N LEU A 243 -3.70 -3.83 -3.07
CA LEU A 243 -3.79 -3.61 -4.51
C LEU A 243 -3.75 -4.91 -5.32
N ILE A 244 -2.94 -5.87 -4.89
CA ILE A 244 -2.86 -7.18 -5.56
C ILE A 244 -4.15 -7.97 -5.29
N SER A 245 -4.67 -7.95 -4.07
CA SER A 245 -5.89 -8.66 -3.70
C SER A 245 -7.16 -7.99 -4.22
N SER A 246 -7.17 -6.67 -4.43
CA SER A 246 -8.34 -5.95 -4.96
C SER A 246 -8.81 -6.49 -6.29
N ILE A 247 -7.91 -7.00 -7.13
CA ILE A 247 -8.24 -7.62 -8.44
C ILE A 247 -8.96 -8.96 -8.27
N LEU A 248 -8.50 -9.81 -7.33
CA LEU A 248 -9.18 -11.07 -7.00
C LEU A 248 -10.54 -10.82 -6.36
N ILE A 249 -10.62 -9.85 -5.46
CA ILE A 249 -11.85 -9.46 -4.77
C ILE A 249 -12.87 -8.91 -5.77
N LEU A 250 -12.43 -8.06 -6.70
CA LEU A 250 -13.21 -7.56 -7.82
C LEU A 250 -13.86 -8.69 -8.64
N TYR A 251 -13.10 -9.74 -8.95
CA TYR A 251 -13.61 -10.90 -9.68
C TYR A 251 -14.53 -11.78 -8.82
N GLY A 252 -14.17 -12.01 -7.55
CA GLY A 252 -14.86 -12.94 -6.65
C GLY A 252 -16.19 -12.44 -6.09
N ILE A 253 -16.40 -11.12 -5.95
CA ILE A 253 -17.62 -10.56 -5.35
C ILE A 253 -18.86 -10.80 -6.21
N ASP A 254 -18.74 -10.64 -7.53
CA ASP A 254 -19.87 -10.76 -8.46
C ASP A 254 -19.94 -12.14 -9.14
N GLY A 255 -18.80 -12.82 -9.34
CA GLY A 255 -18.78 -14.18 -9.92
C GLY A 255 -19.37 -15.27 -9.02
N TYR A 256 -19.35 -15.07 -7.70
CA TYR A 256 -19.75 -16.08 -6.72
C TYR A 256 -20.84 -15.64 -5.74
N GLY A 257 -21.39 -14.43 -5.90
CA GLY A 257 -22.45 -13.92 -5.05
C GLY A 257 -22.08 -13.92 -3.57
N GLY A 258 -21.15 -13.04 -3.16
CA GLY A 258 -21.03 -12.73 -1.73
C GLY A 258 -19.65 -12.44 -1.18
N ILE A 259 -19.24 -11.16 -1.25
CA ILE A 259 -18.59 -10.48 -0.13
C ILE A 259 -19.20 -9.08 0.20
N PRO A 260 -20.42 -8.66 -0.22
CA PRO A 260 -20.98 -7.40 0.32
C PRO A 260 -21.38 -7.44 1.81
N MET A 261 -21.48 -8.62 2.42
CA MET A 261 -22.21 -8.76 3.70
C MET A 261 -21.38 -8.46 4.97
N LEU A 262 -20.04 -8.58 4.93
CA LEU A 262 -19.24 -8.26 6.12
C LEU A 262 -18.98 -6.76 6.31
N ILE A 263 -18.90 -6.00 5.21
CA ILE A 263 -18.57 -4.56 5.25
C ILE A 263 -19.83 -3.70 5.41
N SER A 264 -20.97 -4.11 4.84
CA SER A 264 -22.25 -3.41 5.03
C SER A 264 -22.82 -3.55 6.45
N SER A 265 -22.42 -4.58 7.21
CA SER A 265 -22.84 -4.78 8.61
C SER A 265 -22.03 -3.99 9.65
N LEU A 266 -20.97 -3.30 9.22
CA LEU A 266 -20.11 -2.44 10.06
C LEU A 266 -20.30 -0.93 9.78
N GLY A 267 -21.32 -0.58 8.98
CA GLY A 267 -21.74 0.80 8.69
C GLY A 267 -22.65 1.38 9.76
#